data_AF-A0AAN4R6E1-F1
#
_entry.id   AF-A0AAN4R6E1-F1
#
_cell.length_a   1.000
_cell.length_b   1.000
_cell.length_c   1.000
_cell.angle_alpha   90.00
_cell.angle_beta   90.00
_cell.angle_gamma   90.00
#
_symmetry.space_group_name_H-M   'P 1'
#
loop_
_entity.id
_entity.type
_entity.pdbx_description
1 polymer ?
#
loop_
_entity_poly.entity_id
_entity_poly.type
_entity_poly.pdbx_seq_one_letter_code
_entity_poly.pdbx_strand_id
1 'polypeptide(L)'
;MTLPSRAQAESGFTLIEMLVVLVILGMIGAIVVRHGASHPARLELRNAARQIAALMRETHARALYTGRAQELDINPLSGSYVTTPATVGTLPAITITPDTRSVFRFYPDGSASGPVLGLSRGASRMTLGVNWLTGAIESHGG
;
A
#
# COMPACT_ATOMS: atom_id res chain seq x y z
N MET A 1 73.34 22.55 -8.87
CA MET A 1 73.23 21.39 -7.97
C MET A 1 72.00 21.61 -7.08
N THR A 2 70.89 20.95 -7.43
CA THR A 2 69.65 20.59 -6.69
C THR A 2 69.02 21.53 -5.62
N LEU A 3 67.74 21.86 -5.83
CA LEU A 3 66.80 22.60 -4.96
C LEU A 3 66.35 21.77 -3.74
N PRO A 4 66.02 22.38 -2.59
CA PRO A 4 65.11 21.76 -1.62
C PRO A 4 63.68 22.30 -1.78
N SER A 5 62.79 21.38 -2.15
CA SER A 5 61.34 21.51 -2.15
C SER A 5 60.83 21.81 -0.74
N ARG A 6 59.97 22.81 -0.59
CA ARG A 6 59.21 23.01 0.65
C ARG A 6 58.22 21.85 0.78
N ALA A 7 58.46 20.97 1.74
CA ALA A 7 57.52 19.92 2.11
C ALA A 7 56.18 20.57 2.46
N GLN A 8 55.16 20.22 1.68
CA GLN A 8 53.77 20.54 1.97
C GLN A 8 53.47 19.92 3.34
N ALA A 9 53.16 20.75 4.35
CA ALA A 9 52.72 20.23 5.64
C ALA A 9 51.36 19.57 5.41
N GLU A 10 51.36 18.24 5.31
CA GLU A 10 50.15 17.43 5.43
C GLU A 10 49.58 17.69 6.83
N SER A 11 48.52 18.49 6.88
CA SER A 11 47.73 18.72 8.08
C SER A 11 47.07 17.40 8.46
N GLY A 12 47.71 16.67 9.37
CA GLY A 12 47.17 15.46 9.97
C GLY A 12 45.82 15.75 10.62
N PHE A 13 44.80 15.00 10.21
CA PHE A 13 43.47 15.00 10.78
C PHE A 13 43.56 14.86 12.30
N THR A 14 42.99 15.82 13.01
CA THR A 14 43.04 15.84 14.48
C THR A 14 42.05 14.82 15.05
N LEU A 15 42.32 14.25 16.23
CA LEU A 15 41.39 13.33 16.91
C LEU A 15 39.98 13.93 17.09
N ILE A 16 39.90 15.26 17.25
CA ILE A 16 38.63 15.95 17.40
C ILE A 16 37.80 15.92 16.11
N GLU A 17 38.43 15.92 14.94
CA GLU A 17 37.74 15.82 13.65
C GLU A 17 37.09 14.45 13.47
N MET A 18 37.81 13.37 13.82
CA MET A 18 37.24 12.03 13.82
C MET A 18 36.08 11.89 14.82
N LEU A 19 36.18 12.51 16.00
CA LEU A 19 35.09 12.53 16.98
C LEU A 19 33.85 13.26 16.43
N VAL A 20 34.04 14.42 15.81
CA VAL A 20 32.93 15.20 15.20
C VAL A 20 32.27 14.41 14.07
N VAL A 21 33.05 13.75 13.20
CA VAL A 21 32.50 12.91 12.13
C VAL A 21 31.67 11.76 12.70
N LEU A 22 32.13 11.08 13.74
CA LEU A 22 31.38 10.00 14.39
C LEU A 22 30.08 10.51 15.04
N VAL A 23 30.10 11.69 15.65
CA VAL A 23 28.89 12.32 16.23
C VAL A 23 27.88 12.65 15.13
N ILE A 24 28.33 13.26 14.03
CA ILE A 24 27.47 13.59 12.89
C ILE A 24 26.89 12.32 12.25
N LEU A 25 27.72 11.29 12.01
CA LEU A 25 27.25 10.00 11.49
C LEU A 25 26.28 9.31 12.44
N GLY A 26 26.50 9.37 13.75
CA GLY A 26 25.59 8.87 14.77
C GLY A 26 24.24 9.60 14.77
N MET A 27 24.26 10.93 14.64
CA MET A 27 23.04 11.73 14.52
C MET A 27 22.27 11.44 13.22
N ILE A 28 22.97 11.36 12.09
CA ILE A 28 22.38 10.98 10.79
C ILE A 28 21.77 9.58 10.90
N GLY A 29 22.51 8.62 11.47
CA GLY A 29 22.02 7.26 11.71
C GLY A 29 20.75 7.22 12.57
N ALA A 30 20.69 8.00 13.64
CA ALA A 30 19.53 8.09 14.52
C ALA A 30 18.28 8.69 13.83
N ILE A 31 18.47 9.59 12.86
CA ILE A 31 17.38 10.15 12.05
C ILE A 31 16.86 9.11 11.06
N VAL A 32 17.78 8.40 10.38
CA VAL A 32 17.46 7.35 9.40
C VAL A 32 16.68 6.21 10.04
N VAL A 33 17.05 5.75 11.24
CA VAL A 33 16.32 4.69 11.96
C VAL A 33 14.89 5.10 12.29
N ARG A 34 14.63 6.38 12.62
CA ARG A 34 13.27 6.87 12.91
C ARG A 34 12.39 7.05 11.67
N HIS A 35 12.97 7.30 10.49
CA HIS A 35 12.21 7.55 9.26
C HIS A 35 12.22 6.39 8.24
N GLY A 36 13.16 5.45 8.33
CA GLY A 36 13.45 4.46 7.29
C GLY A 36 12.53 3.23 7.24
N ALA A 37 11.76 2.94 8.28
CA ALA A 37 11.03 1.67 8.39
C ALA A 37 9.60 1.68 7.80
N SER A 38 9.10 2.81 7.28
CA SER A 38 7.69 2.96 6.86
C SER A 38 7.40 2.72 5.37
N HIS A 39 8.41 2.33 4.58
CA HIS A 39 8.28 2.15 3.12
C HIS A 39 7.64 0.83 2.63
N PRO A 40 7.72 -0.35 3.29
CA PRO A 40 7.08 -1.56 2.76
C PRO A 40 5.55 -1.56 3.00
N ALA A 41 5.10 -1.21 4.20
CA ALA A 41 3.68 -1.35 4.58
C ALA A 41 2.73 -0.47 3.75
N ARG A 42 3.14 0.76 3.41
CA ARG A 42 2.32 1.68 2.59
C ARG A 42 2.22 1.19 1.15
N LEU A 43 3.33 0.68 0.60
CA LEU A 43 3.35 0.13 -0.76
C LEU A 43 2.53 -1.16 -0.83
N GLU A 44 2.68 -2.06 0.14
CA GLU A 44 1.87 -3.26 0.29
C GLU A 44 0.39 -2.94 0.36
N LEU A 45 0.00 -1.96 1.18
CA LEU A 45 -1.40 -1.52 1.28
C LEU A 45 -1.94 -0.98 -0.04
N ARG A 46 -1.18 -0.13 -0.74
CA ARG A 46 -1.56 0.41 -2.05
C ARG A 46 -1.68 -0.70 -3.10
N ASN A 47 -0.80 -1.69 -3.08
CA ASN A 47 -0.85 -2.85 -3.97
C ASN A 47 -2.09 -3.71 -3.69
N ALA A 48 -2.33 -4.04 -2.42
CA ALA A 48 -3.48 -4.82 -2.00
C ALA A 48 -4.80 -4.13 -2.40
N ALA A 49 -4.91 -2.83 -2.16
CA ALA A 49 -6.09 -2.08 -2.56
C ALA A 49 -6.28 -1.98 -4.07
N ARG A 50 -5.20 -1.84 -4.85
CA ARG A 50 -5.28 -1.88 -6.32
C ARG A 50 -5.78 -3.24 -6.82
N GLN A 51 -5.37 -4.33 -6.19
CA GLN A 51 -5.85 -5.68 -6.50
C GLN A 51 -7.34 -5.82 -6.19
N ILE A 52 -7.79 -5.42 -5.01
CA ILE A 52 -9.22 -5.45 -4.64
C ILE A 52 -10.06 -4.55 -5.57
N ALA A 53 -9.57 -3.35 -5.89
CA ALA A 53 -10.23 -2.45 -6.84
C ALA A 53 -10.31 -3.06 -8.25
N ALA A 54 -9.29 -3.79 -8.69
CA ALA A 54 -9.29 -4.47 -9.98
C ALA A 54 -10.33 -5.59 -10.01
N LEU A 55 -10.44 -6.36 -8.93
CA LEU A 55 -11.45 -7.40 -8.77
C LEU A 55 -12.89 -6.84 -8.81
N MET A 56 -13.12 -5.69 -8.14
CA MET A 56 -14.39 -4.98 -8.24
C MET A 56 -14.70 -4.52 -9.68
N ARG A 57 -13.72 -3.92 -10.37
CA ARG A 57 -13.87 -3.51 -11.78
C ARG A 57 -14.15 -4.69 -12.70
N GLU A 58 -13.48 -5.82 -12.49
CA GLU A 58 -13.70 -7.04 -13.27
C GLU A 58 -15.12 -7.58 -13.06
N THR A 59 -15.57 -7.64 -11.80
CA THR A 59 -16.93 -8.08 -11.45
C THR A 59 -17.98 -7.15 -12.06
N HIS A 60 -17.74 -5.83 -12.02
CA HIS A 60 -18.59 -4.84 -12.67
C HIS A 60 -18.64 -5.02 -14.20
N ALA A 61 -17.48 -5.14 -14.85
CA ALA A 61 -17.40 -5.38 -16.29
C ALA A 61 -18.12 -6.68 -16.70
N ARG A 62 -18.04 -7.72 -15.88
CA ARG A 62 -18.79 -8.97 -16.09
C ARG A 62 -20.30 -8.74 -15.98
N ALA A 63 -20.79 -7.91 -15.07
CA ALA A 63 -22.22 -7.60 -14.96
C ALA A 63 -22.75 -6.91 -16.23
N LEU A 64 -22.00 -5.94 -16.73
CA LEU A 64 -22.30 -5.24 -17.99
C LEU A 64 -22.28 -6.19 -19.19
N TYR A 65 -21.25 -7.04 -19.30
CA TYR A 65 -21.09 -7.96 -20.43
C TYR A 65 -22.14 -9.08 -20.44
N THR A 66 -22.45 -9.65 -19.27
CA THR A 66 -23.36 -10.80 -19.16
C THR A 66 -24.82 -10.42 -19.13
N GLY A 67 -25.15 -9.14 -18.94
CA GLY A 67 -26.53 -8.69 -18.74
C GLY A 67 -27.15 -9.19 -17.44
N ARG A 68 -26.33 -9.65 -16.47
CA ARG A 68 -26.79 -10.22 -15.19
C ARG A 68 -26.04 -9.60 -14.02
N ALA A 69 -26.72 -9.43 -12.89
CA ALA A 69 -26.06 -8.97 -11.68
C ALA A 69 -24.95 -9.95 -11.27
N GLN A 70 -23.81 -9.40 -10.84
CA GLN A 70 -22.66 -10.16 -10.37
C GLN A 70 -22.34 -9.73 -8.94
N GLU A 71 -22.01 -10.70 -8.11
CA GLU A 71 -21.61 -10.45 -6.73
C GLU A 71 -20.13 -10.71 -6.55
N LEU A 72 -19.51 -9.90 -5.69
CA LEU A 72 -18.20 -10.10 -5.13
C LEU A 72 -18.34 -10.20 -3.63
N ASP A 73 -18.08 -11.37 -3.12
CA ASP A 73 -18.17 -11.70 -1.71
C ASP A 73 -16.77 -11.77 -1.11
N ILE A 74 -16.49 -10.91 -0.15
CA ILE A 74 -15.18 -10.81 0.51
C ILE A 74 -15.33 -11.34 1.92
N ASN A 75 -14.53 -12.36 2.26
CA ASN A 75 -14.44 -12.92 3.60
C ASN A 75 -13.04 -12.68 4.19
N PRO A 76 -12.89 -11.65 5.06
CA PRO A 76 -11.63 -11.32 5.71
C PRO A 76 -11.10 -12.44 6.61
N LEU A 77 -11.98 -13.21 7.26
CA LEU A 77 -11.60 -14.25 8.23
C LEU A 77 -10.93 -15.44 7.55
N SER A 78 -11.43 -15.83 6.37
CA SER A 78 -10.81 -16.88 5.56
C SER A 78 -9.72 -16.35 4.63
N GLY A 79 -9.54 -15.03 4.55
CA GLY A 79 -8.61 -14.40 3.62
C GLY A 79 -8.94 -14.71 2.16
N SER A 80 -10.22 -14.85 1.82
CA SER A 80 -10.65 -15.25 0.48
C SER A 80 -11.85 -14.44 -0.02
N TYR A 81 -12.09 -14.53 -1.32
CA TYR A 81 -13.26 -13.96 -1.95
C TYR A 81 -13.92 -14.96 -2.89
N VAL A 82 -15.20 -14.75 -3.18
CA VAL A 82 -15.97 -15.50 -4.16
C VAL A 82 -16.70 -14.54 -5.09
N THR A 83 -16.57 -14.72 -6.40
CA THR A 83 -17.39 -13.96 -7.38
C THR A 83 -18.56 -14.79 -7.88
N THR A 84 -19.57 -14.16 -8.46
CA THR A 84 -20.54 -14.84 -9.35
C THR A 84 -20.04 -14.83 -10.81
N PRO A 85 -20.25 -15.91 -11.58
CA PRO A 85 -20.39 -17.29 -11.12
C PRO A 85 -19.17 -17.74 -10.29
N ALA A 86 -19.39 -18.71 -9.39
CA ALA A 86 -18.53 -19.10 -8.27
C ALA A 86 -17.03 -19.28 -8.64
N THR A 87 -16.28 -18.17 -8.57
CA THR A 87 -14.81 -18.18 -8.72
C THR A 87 -14.23 -17.82 -7.37
N VAL A 88 -13.42 -18.71 -6.79
CA VAL A 88 -12.79 -18.50 -5.49
C VAL A 88 -11.37 -17.98 -5.70
N GLY A 89 -10.99 -16.96 -4.95
CA GLY A 89 -9.64 -16.43 -4.93
C GLY A 89 -9.18 -16.02 -3.53
N THR A 90 -7.91 -15.65 -3.42
CA THR A 90 -7.26 -15.28 -2.16
C THR A 90 -7.14 -13.77 -2.04
N LEU A 91 -7.39 -13.25 -0.85
CA LEU A 91 -7.20 -11.84 -0.54
C LEU A 91 -5.73 -11.54 -0.23
N PRO A 92 -5.26 -10.32 -0.52
CA PRO A 92 -3.93 -9.89 -0.09
C PRO A 92 -3.83 -9.88 1.44
N ALA A 93 -2.63 -10.14 1.97
CA ALA A 93 -2.35 -10.24 3.40
C ALA A 93 -2.33 -8.87 4.11
N ILE A 94 -3.51 -8.23 4.17
CA ILE A 94 -3.77 -6.96 4.85
C ILE A 94 -4.96 -7.10 5.79
N THR A 95 -5.08 -6.19 6.77
CA THR A 95 -6.25 -6.14 7.63
C THR A 95 -7.39 -5.45 6.90
N ILE A 96 -8.56 -6.11 6.82
CA ILE A 96 -9.78 -5.58 6.23
C ILE A 96 -10.81 -5.34 7.33
N THR A 97 -11.54 -4.23 7.24
CA THR A 97 -12.58 -3.82 8.18
C THR A 97 -13.87 -3.50 7.40
N PRO A 98 -15.05 -4.00 7.81
CA PRO A 98 -15.27 -4.90 8.95
C PRO A 98 -14.57 -6.26 8.74
N ASP A 99 -14.25 -6.95 9.83
CA ASP A 99 -13.69 -8.31 9.82
C ASP A 99 -14.77 -9.38 9.54
N THR A 100 -15.91 -8.95 9.01
CA THR A 100 -17.04 -9.78 8.62
C THR A 100 -17.20 -9.81 7.11
N ARG A 101 -18.04 -10.74 6.66
CA ARG A 101 -18.35 -10.92 5.24
C ARG A 101 -18.94 -9.65 4.65
N SER A 102 -18.35 -9.18 3.54
CA SER A 102 -18.75 -7.97 2.84
C SER A 102 -19.12 -8.31 1.40
N VAL A 103 -20.36 -8.04 1.01
CA VAL A 103 -20.87 -8.36 -0.32
C VAL A 103 -21.03 -7.09 -1.13
N PHE A 104 -20.39 -7.07 -2.30
CA PHE A 104 -20.58 -6.07 -3.34
C PHE A 104 -21.43 -6.67 -4.46
N ARG A 105 -22.40 -5.91 -4.96
CA ARG A 105 -23.22 -6.31 -6.09
C ARG A 105 -23.15 -5.26 -7.18
N PHE A 106 -22.87 -5.71 -8.40
CA PHE A 106 -22.81 -4.89 -9.60
C PHE A 106 -23.92 -5.30 -10.54
N TYR A 107 -24.57 -4.31 -11.15
CA TYR A 107 -25.77 -4.50 -11.95
C TYR A 107 -25.50 -4.25 -13.44
N PRO A 108 -26.31 -4.82 -14.34
CA PRO A 108 -26.13 -4.66 -15.80
C PRO A 108 -26.35 -3.24 -16.31
N ASP A 109 -27.02 -2.39 -15.53
CA ASP A 109 -27.28 -0.99 -15.85
C ASP A 109 -26.11 -0.06 -15.45
N GLY A 110 -25.03 -0.62 -14.89
CA GLY A 110 -23.86 0.12 -14.44
C GLY A 110 -23.92 0.58 -12.98
N SER A 111 -25.04 0.35 -12.29
CA SER A 111 -25.15 0.64 -10.86
C SER A 111 -24.41 -0.39 -10.00
N ALA A 112 -24.11 -0.02 -8.76
CA ALA A 112 -23.45 -0.90 -7.81
C ALA A 112 -23.97 -0.70 -6.38
N SER A 113 -23.75 -1.68 -5.52
CA SER A 113 -24.03 -1.60 -4.09
C SER A 113 -23.00 -2.39 -3.29
N GLY A 114 -22.74 -1.96 -2.05
CA GLY A 114 -21.81 -2.63 -1.15
C GLY A 114 -21.39 -1.73 0.01
N PRO A 115 -20.75 -2.30 1.04
CA PRO A 115 -20.19 -1.53 2.15
C PRO A 115 -18.93 -0.77 1.73
N VAL A 116 -18.45 0.14 2.59
CA VAL A 116 -17.10 0.68 2.49
C VAL A 116 -16.15 -0.25 3.27
N LEU A 117 -15.08 -0.70 2.61
CA LEU A 117 -14.01 -1.46 3.24
C LEU A 117 -12.94 -0.52 3.78
N GLY A 118 -12.58 -0.69 5.05
CA GLY A 118 -11.32 -0.23 5.60
C GLY A 118 -10.21 -1.24 5.27
N LEU A 119 -9.07 -0.75 4.81
CA LEU A 119 -7.87 -1.52 4.52
C LEU A 119 -6.73 -0.95 5.37
N SER A 120 -5.96 -1.81 6.03
CA SER A 120 -4.83 -1.34 6.83
C SER A 120 -3.65 -2.31 6.86
N ARG A 121 -2.45 -1.74 6.99
CA ARG A 121 -1.18 -2.46 7.13
C ARG A 121 -0.24 -1.60 7.97
N GLY A 122 0.12 -2.08 9.15
CA GLY A 122 0.85 -1.28 10.14
C GLY A 122 0.09 0.01 10.47
N ALA A 123 0.78 1.16 10.35
CA ALA A 123 0.18 2.48 10.57
C ALA A 123 -0.59 3.04 9.34
N SER A 124 -0.47 2.43 8.16
CA SER A 124 -1.13 2.92 6.95
C SER A 124 -2.58 2.43 6.87
N ARG A 125 -3.50 3.32 6.48
CA ARG A 125 -4.94 3.04 6.35
C ARG A 125 -5.48 3.62 5.05
N MET A 126 -6.48 2.96 4.48
CA MET A 126 -7.19 3.41 3.29
C MET A 126 -8.63 2.88 3.31
N THR A 127 -9.57 3.59 2.68
CA THR A 127 -10.91 3.08 2.45
C THR A 127 -11.12 2.77 0.98
N LEU A 128 -11.99 1.80 0.71
CA LEU A 128 -12.35 1.38 -0.63
C LEU A 128 -13.87 1.13 -0.69
N GLY A 129 -14.52 1.74 -1.66
CA GLY A 129 -15.97 1.63 -1.82
C GLY A 129 -16.37 1.75 -3.28
N VAL A 130 -17.68 1.72 -3.51
CA VAL A 130 -18.26 1.85 -4.85
C VAL A 130 -19.28 2.98 -4.87
N ASN A 131 -19.25 3.79 -5.91
CA ASN A 131 -20.30 4.75 -6.19
C ASN A 131 -21.55 4.00 -6.65
N TRP A 132 -22.69 4.26 -6.01
CA TRP A 132 -23.91 3.51 -6.28
C TRP A 132 -24.50 3.76 -7.67
N LEU A 133 -24.32 4.97 -8.21
CA LEU A 133 -24.93 5.39 -9.47
C LEU A 133 -24.08 4.99 -10.68
N THR A 134 -22.76 5.08 -10.55
CA THR A 134 -21.84 4.90 -11.68
C THR A 134 -21.06 3.57 -11.62
N GLY A 135 -21.13 2.87 -10.49
CA GLY A 135 -20.30 1.69 -10.22
C GLY A 135 -18.81 2.00 -10.21
N ALA A 136 -18.42 3.28 -10.11
CA ALA A 136 -17.03 3.71 -10.01
C ALA A 136 -16.41 3.26 -8.68
N ILE A 137 -15.17 2.78 -8.72
CA ILE A 137 -14.45 2.35 -7.51
C ILE A 137 -13.78 3.58 -6.93
N GLU A 138 -14.11 3.90 -5.70
CA GLU A 138 -13.58 5.04 -4.98
C GLU A 138 -12.58 4.57 -3.91
N SER A 139 -11.44 5.24 -3.83
CA SER A 139 -10.42 4.96 -2.81
C SER A 139 -9.96 6.25 -2.15
N HIS A 140 -10.01 6.31 -0.82
CA HIS A 140 -9.57 7.47 -0.04
C HIS A 140 -8.48 7.07 0.94
N GLY A 141 -7.30 7.68 0.82
CA GLY A 141 -6.17 7.48 1.74
C GLY A 141 -6.35 8.27 3.03
N GLY A 142 -6.05 7.63 4.17
CA GLY A 142 -5.90 8.29 5.46
C GLY A 142 -4.49 8.83 5.69
#